data_AF-A0A399UE29-F1
#
_entry.id   AF-A0A399UE29-F1
#
_cell.length_a   1.000
_cell.length_b   1.000
_cell.length_c   1.000
_cell.angle_alpha   90.00
_cell.angle_beta   90.00
_cell.angle_gamma   90.00
#
_symmetry.space_group_name_H-M   'P 1'
#
loop_
_entity.id
_entity.type
_entity.pdbx_description
1 polymer ?
#
loop_
_entity_poly.entity_id
_entity_poly.type
_entity_poly.pdbx_seq_one_letter_code
_entity_poly.pdbx_strand_id
1 'polypeptide(L)'
;MKGLTSSDVIAIATGLVSLAAFVVAIMSWITAHRAQRLAERQEARRAPRLDLRLIDSKVSDIDGKRSFAIHLQIANPTDTANSVAGLELCIRHRREIPLTLLAPAIPNADESVPMLLMPLRIDAHHTVEGWVRFAVAADLLKGSTIEGYELVATDTHQEKTTLETHMLTWSLR
;
A
#
# COMPACT_ATOMS: atom_id res chain seq x y z
N MET A 1 7.78 -15.50 76.88
CA MET A 1 8.01 -15.65 75.43
C MET A 1 6.73 -16.20 74.83
N LYS A 2 5.97 -15.41 74.06
CA LYS A 2 4.76 -15.90 73.37
C LYS A 2 5.24 -16.79 72.20
N GLY A 3 4.92 -18.07 72.25
CA GLY A 3 5.20 -19.00 71.15
C GLY A 3 4.36 -18.63 69.93
N LEU A 4 4.95 -18.75 68.73
CA LEU A 4 4.22 -18.64 67.48
C LEU A 4 3.09 -19.67 67.43
N THR A 5 1.88 -19.22 67.11
CA THR A 5 0.73 -20.12 66.92
C THR A 5 0.75 -20.69 65.50
N SER A 6 0.16 -21.87 65.27
CA SER A 6 0.11 -22.48 63.94
C SER A 6 -0.54 -21.57 62.89
N SER A 7 -1.45 -20.68 63.29
CA SER A 7 -2.05 -19.67 62.41
C SER A 7 -1.04 -18.63 61.92
N ASP A 8 -0.08 -18.24 62.76
CA ASP A 8 0.94 -17.24 62.39
C ASP A 8 1.87 -17.81 61.31
N VAL A 9 2.23 -19.09 61.41
CA VAL A 9 3.08 -19.78 60.43
C VAL A 9 2.37 -19.89 59.08
N ILE A 10 1.07 -20.22 59.07
CA ILE A 10 0.28 -20.30 57.84
C ILE A 10 0.16 -18.92 57.19
N ALA A 11 -0.09 -17.85 57.97
CA ALA A 11 -0.18 -16.49 57.44
C ALA A 11 1.14 -16.00 56.82
N ILE A 12 2.29 -16.33 57.44
CA ILE A 12 3.60 -16.00 56.89
C ILE A 12 3.83 -16.78 55.58
N ALA A 13 3.52 -18.08 55.56
CA ALA A 13 3.70 -18.91 54.38
C ALA A 13 2.83 -18.44 53.20
N THR A 14 1.55 -18.14 53.43
CA THR A 14 0.66 -17.63 52.39
C THR A 14 1.09 -16.25 51.90
N GLY A 15 1.61 -15.39 52.78
CA GLY A 15 2.22 -14.11 52.42
C GLY A 15 3.41 -14.27 51.47
N LEU A 16 4.31 -15.20 51.76
CA LEU A 16 5.47 -15.50 50.91
C LEU A 16 5.06 -16.06 49.55
N VAL A 17 4.09 -16.99 49.51
CA VAL A 17 3.57 -17.56 48.25
C VAL A 17 2.89 -16.48 47.41
N SER A 18 2.10 -15.59 48.05
CA SER A 18 1.41 -14.50 47.36
C SER A 18 2.41 -13.50 46.78
N LEU A 19 3.48 -13.18 47.51
CA LEU A 19 4.55 -12.30 47.02
C LEU A 19 5.29 -12.93 45.84
N ALA A 20 5.62 -14.22 45.90
CA ALA A 20 6.25 -14.94 44.80
C ALA A 20 5.35 -14.95 43.55
N ALA A 21 4.05 -15.23 43.72
CA ALA A 21 3.07 -15.20 42.65
C ALA A 21 2.95 -13.80 42.03
N PHE A 22 2.97 -12.74 42.84
CA PHE A 22 2.93 -11.36 42.38
C PHE A 22 4.16 -11.00 41.51
N VAL A 23 5.36 -11.42 41.92
CA VAL A 23 6.58 -11.21 41.12
C VAL A 23 6.50 -11.94 39.78
N VAL A 24 6.04 -13.20 39.78
CA VAL A 24 5.85 -13.97 38.54
C VAL A 24 4.81 -13.34 37.64
N ALA A 25 3.73 -12.78 38.20
CA ALA A 25 2.70 -12.07 37.43
C ALA A 25 3.26 -10.81 36.75
N ILE A 26 4.08 -10.02 37.44
CA ILE A 26 4.74 -8.84 36.85
C ILE A 26 5.70 -9.26 35.72
N MET A 27 6.52 -10.30 35.94
CA MET A 27 7.42 -10.80 34.91
C MET A 27 6.67 -11.30 33.67
N SER A 28 5.56 -12.01 33.89
CA SER A 28 4.68 -12.49 32.83
C SER A 28 4.06 -11.33 32.05
N TRP A 29 3.57 -10.30 32.74
CA TRP A 29 3.05 -9.08 32.10
C TRP A 29 4.10 -8.47 31.17
N ILE A 30 5.31 -8.19 31.69
CA ILE A 30 6.37 -7.54 30.92
C ILE A 30 6.73 -8.36 29.68
N THR A 31 6.83 -9.68 29.83
CA THR A 31 7.15 -10.59 28.72
C THR A 31 6.03 -10.60 27.68
N ALA A 32 4.78 -10.68 28.10
CA ALA A 32 3.62 -10.63 27.21
C ALA A 32 3.58 -9.32 26.41
N HIS A 33 3.86 -8.17 27.03
CA HIS A 33 3.90 -6.89 26.33
C HIS A 33 5.04 -6.79 25.32
N ARG A 34 6.21 -7.37 25.63
CA ARG A 34 7.33 -7.44 24.69
C ARG A 34 7.02 -8.37 23.52
N ALA A 35 6.41 -9.52 23.78
CA ALA A 35 5.99 -10.46 22.76
C ALA A 35 4.93 -9.84 21.83
N GLN A 36 3.94 -9.14 22.37
CA GLN A 36 2.94 -8.41 21.59
C GLN A 36 3.59 -7.36 20.68
N ARG A 37 4.47 -6.51 21.22
CA ARG A 37 5.18 -5.51 20.41
C ARG A 37 6.05 -6.12 19.31
N LEU A 38 6.64 -7.29 19.55
CA LEU A 38 7.41 -7.99 18.54
C LEU A 38 6.50 -8.57 17.45
N ALA A 39 5.37 -9.16 17.83
CA ALA A 39 4.36 -9.65 16.90
C ALA A 39 3.80 -8.52 16.04
N GLU A 40 3.45 -7.37 16.63
CA GLU A 40 3.00 -6.18 15.90
C GLU A 40 4.04 -5.70 14.88
N ARG A 41 5.33 -5.70 15.24
CA ARG A 41 6.41 -5.33 14.31
C ARG A 41 6.62 -6.36 13.20
N GLN A 42 6.45 -7.64 13.49
CA GLN A 42 6.51 -8.70 12.48
C GLN A 42 5.32 -8.60 11.53
N GLU A 43 4.13 -8.32 12.04
CA GLU A 43 2.93 -8.13 11.25
C GLU A 43 3.01 -6.86 10.40
N ALA A 44 3.53 -5.75 10.94
CA ALA A 44 3.78 -4.53 10.17
C ALA A 44 4.79 -4.73 9.03
N ARG A 45 5.73 -5.67 9.15
CA ARG A 45 6.65 -6.05 8.05
C ARG A 45 5.99 -6.93 6.99
N ARG A 46 4.87 -7.58 7.32
CA ARG A 46 4.07 -8.37 6.39
C ARG A 46 3.04 -7.55 5.64
N ALA A 47 2.93 -6.24 5.93
CA ALA A 47 2.08 -5.35 5.17
C ALA A 47 2.47 -5.48 3.68
N PRO A 48 1.56 -5.95 2.82
CA PRO A 48 1.79 -6.06 1.40
C PRO A 48 2.23 -4.68 0.88
N ARG A 49 3.33 -4.66 0.14
CA ARG A 49 3.86 -3.44 -0.45
C ARG A 49 4.12 -3.73 -1.90
N LEU A 50 3.68 -2.83 -2.76
CA LEU A 50 4.00 -2.86 -4.18
C LEU A 50 5.06 -1.80 -4.44
N ASP A 51 5.98 -2.09 -5.34
CA ASP A 51 6.92 -1.12 -5.88
C ASP A 51 6.52 -0.82 -7.32
N LEU A 52 6.34 0.45 -7.63
CA LEU A 52 5.88 0.93 -8.93
C LEU A 52 7.01 1.65 -9.63
N ARG A 53 7.30 1.25 -10.86
CA ARG A 53 8.29 1.91 -11.70
C ARG A 53 7.72 2.26 -13.06
N LEU A 54 7.88 3.52 -13.44
CA LEU A 54 7.57 4.01 -14.77
C LEU A 54 8.71 3.67 -15.73
N ILE A 55 8.40 2.96 -16.81
CA ILE A 55 9.36 2.64 -17.87
C ILE A 55 9.24 3.64 -19.00
N ASP A 56 8.03 3.82 -19.52
CA ASP A 56 7.74 4.69 -20.65
C ASP A 56 6.31 5.24 -20.57
N SER A 57 6.03 6.31 -21.31
CA SER A 57 4.69 6.86 -21.40
C SER A 57 4.44 7.57 -22.71
N LYS A 58 3.18 7.52 -23.14
CA LYS A 58 2.71 8.13 -24.36
C LYS A 58 1.37 8.80 -24.14
N VAL A 59 1.23 10.01 -24.66
CA VAL A 59 -0.03 10.75 -24.70
C VAL A 59 -0.52 10.81 -26.14
N SER A 60 -1.81 10.54 -26.35
CA SER A 60 -2.46 10.65 -27.66
C SER A 60 -3.89 11.13 -27.50
N ASP A 61 -4.37 11.94 -28.42
CA ASP A 61 -5.77 12.37 -28.46
C ASP A 61 -6.57 11.45 -29.41
N ILE A 62 -7.64 10.83 -28.92
CA ILE A 62 -8.49 9.88 -29.64
C ILE A 62 -9.95 10.22 -29.35
N ASP A 63 -10.76 10.49 -30.38
CA ASP A 63 -12.20 10.74 -30.29
C ASP A 63 -12.61 11.80 -29.24
N GLY A 64 -11.87 12.91 -29.17
CA GLY A 64 -12.14 13.98 -28.19
C GLY A 64 -11.79 13.62 -26.74
N LYS A 65 -11.10 12.48 -26.52
CA LYS A 65 -10.52 12.10 -25.23
C LYS A 65 -8.99 12.15 -25.33
N ARG A 66 -8.36 12.61 -24.27
CA ARG A 66 -6.92 12.46 -24.09
C ARG A 66 -6.64 11.10 -23.47
N SER A 67 -5.95 10.24 -24.23
CA SER A 67 -5.52 8.92 -23.78
C SER A 67 -4.08 8.97 -23.31
N PHE A 68 -3.84 8.38 -22.14
CA PHE A 68 -2.52 8.20 -21.54
C PHE A 68 -2.22 6.71 -21.55
N ALA A 69 -1.17 6.30 -22.25
CA ALA A 69 -0.63 4.96 -22.21
C ALA A 69 0.65 4.98 -21.39
N ILE A 70 0.71 4.19 -20.33
CA ILE A 70 1.82 4.17 -19.37
C ILE A 70 2.37 2.75 -19.31
N HIS A 71 3.66 2.59 -19.60
CA HIS A 71 4.38 1.34 -19.48
C HIS A 71 4.93 1.22 -18.06
N LEU A 72 4.40 0.25 -17.31
CA LEU A 72 4.64 0.12 -15.88
C LEU A 72 5.26 -1.23 -15.56
N GLN A 73 6.20 -1.19 -14.63
CA GLN A 73 6.71 -2.34 -13.93
C GLN A 73 6.22 -2.29 -12.48
N ILE A 74 5.60 -3.39 -12.04
CA ILE A 74 5.06 -3.55 -10.69
C ILE A 74 5.77 -4.74 -10.06
N ALA A 75 6.50 -4.50 -8.99
CA ALA A 75 7.19 -5.53 -8.24
C ALA A 75 6.51 -5.76 -6.89
N ASN A 76 6.44 -7.01 -6.45
CA ASN A 76 6.03 -7.39 -5.12
C ASN A 76 7.24 -7.89 -4.33
N PRO A 77 7.94 -7.03 -3.56
CA PRO A 77 9.11 -7.42 -2.79
C PRO A 77 8.79 -8.22 -1.51
N THR A 78 7.52 -8.51 -1.21
CA THR A 78 7.14 -9.21 0.02
C THR A 78 7.18 -10.72 -0.14
N ASP A 79 7.22 -11.43 1.00
CA ASP A 79 7.17 -12.90 1.06
C ASP A 79 5.75 -13.47 0.83
N THR A 80 4.76 -12.61 0.60
CA THR A 80 3.36 -12.99 0.40
C THR A 80 2.87 -12.51 -0.97
N ALA A 81 2.06 -13.31 -1.65
CA ALA A 81 1.44 -12.87 -2.89
C ALA A 81 0.51 -11.67 -2.62
N ASN A 82 0.51 -10.70 -3.52
CA ASN A 82 -0.39 -9.54 -3.48
C ASN A 82 -1.17 -9.44 -4.80
N SER A 83 -2.14 -8.54 -4.88
CA SER A 83 -2.85 -8.25 -6.11
C SER A 83 -3.15 -6.76 -6.20
N VAL A 84 -2.93 -6.19 -7.38
CA VAL A 84 -3.36 -4.83 -7.71
C VAL A 84 -4.85 -4.89 -8.00
N ALA A 85 -5.66 -4.29 -7.14
CA ALA A 85 -7.10 -4.22 -7.32
C ALA A 85 -7.48 -3.16 -8.37
N GLY A 86 -6.72 -2.06 -8.43
CA GLY A 86 -6.96 -1.00 -9.39
C GLY A 86 -5.75 -0.09 -9.58
N LEU A 87 -5.71 0.56 -10.75
CA LEU A 87 -4.76 1.60 -11.09
C LEU A 87 -5.54 2.86 -11.46
N GLU A 88 -5.12 3.98 -10.90
CA GLU A 88 -5.71 5.30 -11.15
C GLU A 88 -4.61 6.28 -11.54
N LEU A 89 -4.90 7.15 -12.51
CA LEU A 89 -4.06 8.27 -12.88
C LEU A 89 -4.65 9.55 -12.30
N CYS A 90 -3.94 10.14 -11.34
CA CYS A 90 -4.21 11.45 -10.79
C CYS A 90 -3.53 12.52 -11.64
N ILE A 91 -4.30 13.42 -12.24
CA ILE A 91 -3.81 14.54 -13.03
C ILE A 91 -4.02 15.82 -12.21
N ARG A 92 -2.94 16.41 -11.70
CA ARG A 92 -2.97 17.72 -11.05
C ARG A 92 -2.90 18.79 -12.14
N HIS A 93 -3.93 19.63 -12.21
CA HIS A 93 -3.97 20.70 -13.19
C HIS A 93 -4.50 22.00 -12.58
N ARG A 94 -4.09 23.12 -13.17
CA ARG A 94 -4.46 24.46 -12.72
C ARG A 94 -5.19 25.21 -13.82
N ARG A 95 -6.38 25.71 -13.49
CA ARG A 95 -7.11 26.75 -14.24
C ARG A 95 -7.15 28.00 -13.36
N GLU A 96 -8.34 28.43 -12.97
CA GLU A 96 -8.55 29.47 -11.95
C GLU A 96 -8.32 28.90 -10.53
N ILE A 97 -8.67 27.62 -10.33
CA ILE A 97 -8.53 26.88 -9.07
C ILE A 97 -7.74 25.59 -9.36
N PRO A 98 -6.82 25.15 -8.47
CA PRO A 98 -6.18 23.84 -8.59
C PRO A 98 -7.21 22.72 -8.47
N LEU A 99 -7.15 21.77 -9.42
CA LEU A 99 -8.07 20.64 -9.54
C LEU A 99 -7.27 19.35 -9.77
N THR A 100 -7.77 18.25 -9.21
CA THR A 100 -7.22 16.91 -9.40
C THR A 100 -8.25 16.05 -10.08
N LEU A 101 -7.90 15.50 -11.24
CA LEU A 101 -8.73 14.55 -11.97
C LEU A 101 -8.24 13.13 -11.69
N LEU A 102 -9.17 12.22 -11.37
CA LEU A 102 -8.91 10.80 -11.20
C LEU A 102 -9.42 10.06 -12.44
N ALA A 103 -8.53 9.34 -13.11
CA ALA A 103 -8.86 8.52 -14.26
C ALA A 103 -8.55 7.04 -13.95
N PRO A 104 -9.54 6.14 -13.90
CA PRO A 104 -9.27 4.72 -13.70
C PRO A 104 -8.66 4.08 -14.94
N ALA A 105 -7.88 3.02 -14.74
CA ALA A 105 -7.37 2.20 -15.83
C ALA A 105 -8.51 1.58 -16.66
N ILE A 106 -8.37 1.60 -17.97
CA ILE A 106 -9.37 1.10 -18.91
C ILE A 106 -8.83 -0.21 -19.51
N PRO A 107 -9.62 -1.30 -19.48
CA PRO A 107 -9.26 -2.51 -20.19
C PRO A 107 -9.28 -2.21 -21.69
N ASN A 108 -8.12 -2.32 -22.34
CA ASN A 108 -8.02 -2.14 -23.79
C ASN A 108 -7.50 -3.43 -24.42
N ALA A 109 -8.24 -3.94 -25.40
CA ALA A 109 -7.97 -5.21 -26.07
C ALA A 109 -7.01 -5.05 -27.26
N ASP A 110 -6.04 -4.12 -27.16
CA ASP A 110 -5.00 -4.03 -28.17
C ASP A 110 -4.05 -5.22 -28.00
N GLU A 111 -4.35 -6.32 -28.69
CA GLU A 111 -3.62 -7.59 -28.59
C GLU A 111 -2.15 -7.48 -29.01
N SER A 112 -1.75 -6.36 -29.63
CA SER A 112 -0.39 -6.16 -30.12
C SER A 112 0.63 -5.81 -29.03
N VAL A 113 0.19 -5.42 -27.83
CA VAL A 113 1.07 -4.99 -26.73
C VAL A 113 0.65 -5.67 -25.42
N PRO A 114 1.58 -6.17 -24.59
CA PRO A 114 1.25 -6.75 -23.29
C PRO A 114 0.59 -5.69 -22.38
N MET A 115 -0.71 -5.85 -22.13
CA MET A 115 -1.50 -4.97 -21.29
C MET A 115 -1.61 -5.54 -19.86
N LEU A 116 -1.47 -4.69 -18.85
CA LEU A 116 -1.81 -5.07 -17.48
C LEU A 116 -3.32 -4.92 -17.27
N LEU A 117 -4.00 -6.04 -17.03
CA LEU A 117 -5.43 -6.07 -16.76
C LEU A 117 -5.67 -6.16 -15.24
N MET A 118 -6.59 -5.35 -14.74
CA MET A 118 -6.97 -5.36 -13.32
C MET A 118 -8.24 -6.21 -13.11
N PRO A 119 -8.32 -6.98 -12.01
CA PRO A 119 -7.30 -7.13 -10.97
C PRO A 119 -6.09 -7.95 -11.45
N LEU A 120 -4.89 -7.59 -10.98
CA LEU A 120 -3.63 -8.22 -11.37
C LEU A 120 -2.96 -8.89 -10.17
N ARG A 121 -2.86 -10.22 -10.21
CA ARG A 121 -2.12 -10.98 -9.18
C ARG A 121 -0.62 -10.91 -9.42
N ILE A 122 0.15 -10.70 -8.34
CA ILE A 122 1.61 -10.67 -8.34
C ILE A 122 2.11 -11.55 -7.20
N ASP A 123 2.76 -12.67 -7.54
CA ASP A 123 3.29 -13.58 -6.53
C ASP A 123 4.46 -12.95 -5.75
N ALA A 124 4.82 -13.57 -4.61
CA ALA A 124 5.90 -13.10 -3.76
C ALA A 124 7.23 -13.02 -4.54
N HIS A 125 7.98 -11.92 -4.34
CA HIS A 125 9.24 -11.62 -5.04
C HIS A 125 9.14 -11.58 -6.58
N HIS A 126 7.93 -11.46 -7.12
CA HIS A 126 7.70 -11.42 -8.56
C HIS A 126 7.57 -9.99 -9.08
N THR A 127 7.89 -9.80 -10.36
CA THR A 127 7.74 -8.54 -11.07
C THR A 127 6.94 -8.77 -12.33
N VAL A 128 5.96 -7.90 -12.57
CA VAL A 128 5.14 -7.90 -13.78
C VAL A 128 5.29 -6.57 -14.49
N GLU A 129 5.25 -6.61 -15.82
CA GLU A 129 5.46 -5.44 -16.66
C GLU A 129 4.41 -5.42 -17.77
N GLY A 130 3.92 -4.24 -18.10
CA GLY A 130 3.00 -4.07 -19.21
C GLY A 130 2.39 -2.67 -19.27
N TRP A 131 1.63 -2.44 -20.33
CA TRP A 131 0.99 -1.17 -20.60
C TRP A 131 -0.36 -1.05 -19.91
N VAL A 132 -0.65 0.16 -19.43
CA VAL A 132 -1.95 0.53 -18.86
C VAL A 132 -2.42 1.78 -19.58
N ARG A 133 -3.72 1.82 -19.90
CA ARG A 133 -4.33 2.96 -20.58
C ARG A 133 -5.32 3.66 -19.67
N PHE A 134 -5.30 4.98 -19.73
CA PHE A 134 -6.24 5.88 -19.08
C PHE A 134 -6.85 6.79 -20.15
N ALA A 135 -8.08 7.26 -19.93
CA ALA A 135 -8.70 8.24 -20.80
C ALA A 135 -9.43 9.30 -20.00
N VAL A 136 -9.23 10.56 -20.39
CA VAL A 136 -9.88 11.73 -19.80
C VAL A 136 -10.53 12.53 -20.92
N ALA A 137 -11.73 13.06 -20.70
CA ALA A 137 -12.37 13.94 -21.68
C ALA A 137 -11.48 15.17 -21.94
N ALA A 138 -11.18 15.49 -23.20
CA ALA A 138 -10.27 16.58 -23.53
C ALA A 138 -10.80 17.94 -23.02
N ASP A 139 -12.13 18.10 -22.94
CA ASP A 139 -12.78 19.28 -22.39
C ASP A 139 -12.45 19.55 -20.91
N LEU A 140 -12.14 18.52 -20.13
CA LEU A 140 -11.70 18.66 -18.73
C LEU A 140 -10.28 19.21 -18.62
N LEU A 141 -9.46 19.05 -19.66
CA LEU A 141 -8.07 19.53 -19.71
C LEU A 141 -7.91 20.80 -20.56
N LYS A 142 -8.94 21.21 -21.30
CA LYS A 142 -8.90 22.38 -22.18
C LYS A 142 -8.64 23.67 -21.40
N GLY A 143 -7.60 24.41 -21.77
CA GLY A 143 -7.25 25.67 -21.09
C GLY A 143 -6.72 25.51 -19.66
N SER A 144 -6.39 24.29 -19.21
CA SER A 144 -5.64 24.06 -17.98
C SER A 144 -4.16 23.84 -18.25
N THR A 145 -3.32 24.29 -17.31
CA THR A 145 -1.91 23.89 -17.27
C THR A 145 -1.79 22.65 -16.40
N ILE A 146 -1.19 21.59 -16.93
CA ILE A 146 -0.96 20.37 -16.16
C ILE A 146 0.30 20.58 -15.31
N GLU A 147 0.17 20.42 -14.00
CA GLU A 147 1.27 20.62 -13.04
C GLU A 147 2.03 19.31 -12.78
N GLY A 148 1.34 18.18 -12.85
CA GLY A 148 1.97 16.88 -12.70
C GLY A 148 0.98 15.73 -12.78
N TYR A 149 1.55 14.54 -12.82
CA TYR A 149 0.82 13.28 -12.86
C TYR A 149 1.27 12.42 -11.69
N GLU A 150 0.33 11.71 -11.10
CA GLU A 150 0.61 10.74 -10.05
C GLU A 150 -0.17 9.47 -10.38
N LEU A 151 0.53 8.35 -10.43
CA LEU A 151 -0.10 7.05 -10.59
C LEU A 151 -0.36 6.46 -9.21
N VAL A 152 -1.56 5.96 -8.99
CA VAL A 152 -1.97 5.33 -7.72
C VAL A 152 -2.37 3.89 -8.00
N ALA A 153 -1.62 2.95 -7.42
CA ALA A 153 -2.02 1.56 -7.35
C ALA A 153 -2.69 1.28 -6.02
N THR A 154 -3.89 0.72 -6.06
CA THR A 154 -4.60 0.23 -4.88
C THR A 154 -4.54 -1.29 -4.89
N ASP A 155 -4.04 -1.88 -3.81
CA ASP A 155 -3.98 -3.33 -3.67
C ASP A 155 -5.27 -3.92 -3.09
N THR A 156 -5.33 -5.25 -2.97
CA THR A 156 -6.50 -5.94 -2.38
C THR A 156 -6.74 -5.65 -0.90
N HIS A 157 -5.76 -5.06 -0.21
CA HIS A 157 -5.84 -4.63 1.19
C HIS A 157 -6.21 -3.15 1.35
N GLN A 158 -6.55 -2.46 0.25
CA GLN A 158 -6.83 -1.02 0.21
C GLN A 158 -5.61 -0.13 0.49
N GLU A 159 -4.41 -0.71 0.51
CA GLU A 159 -3.17 0.07 0.62
C GLU A 159 -2.86 0.72 -0.71
N LYS A 160 -2.46 1.99 -0.65
CA LYS A 160 -2.17 2.81 -1.82
C LYS A 160 -0.66 2.97 -1.99
N THR A 161 -0.16 2.60 -3.16
CA THR A 161 1.21 2.89 -3.59
C THR A 161 1.14 3.98 -4.65
N THR A 162 1.87 5.08 -4.43
CA THR A 162 1.88 6.21 -5.35
C THR A 162 3.21 6.32 -6.06
N LEU A 163 3.17 6.76 -7.32
CA LEU A 163 4.34 7.06 -8.14
C LEU A 163 4.12 8.41 -8.82
N GLU A 164 4.87 9.43 -8.39
CA GLU A 164 4.87 10.72 -9.07
C GLU A 164 5.65 10.62 -10.39
N THR A 165 5.08 11.16 -11.46
CA THR A 165 5.75 11.27 -12.76
C THR A 165 5.72 12.70 -13.29
N HIS A 166 6.91 13.22 -13.60
CA HIS A 166 7.12 14.56 -14.12
C HIS A 166 7.28 14.60 -15.65
N MET A 167 7.41 13.44 -16.30
CA MET A 167 7.61 13.37 -17.75
C MET A 167 6.60 12.42 -18.37
N LEU A 168 5.60 13.00 -19.05
CA LEU A 168 4.86 12.28 -20.08
C LEU A 168 5.31 12.81 -21.44
N THR A 169 5.93 11.94 -22.24
CA THR A 169 6.51 12.34 -23.52
C THR A 169 5.39 12.48 -24.57
N TRP A 170 5.36 13.62 -25.24
CA TRP A 170 4.45 13.86 -26.36
C TRP A 170 4.99 13.17 -27.61
N SER A 171 4.23 12.23 -28.18
CA SER A 171 4.53 11.65 -29.47
C SER A 171 3.85 12.48 -30.56
N LEU A 172 4.59 13.39 -31.19
CA LEU A 172 4.14 14.00 -32.45
C LEU A 172 4.06 12.90 -33.53
N ARG A 173 2.87 12.63 -34.04
CA ARG A 173 2.68 11.88 -35.30
C ARG A 173 2.47 12.87 -36.43
#